data_AF-A0A8C9AJ74-F1
#
_entry.id   AF-A0A8C9AJ74-F1
#
_cell.length_a   1.000
_cell.length_b   1.000
_cell.length_c   1.000
_cell.angle_alpha   90.00
_cell.angle_beta   90.00
_cell.angle_gamma   90.00
#
_symmetry.space_group_name_H-M   'P 1'
#
loop_
_entity.id
_entity.type
_entity.pdbx_description
1 polymer ?
#
loop_
_entity_poly.entity_id
_entity_poly.type
_entity_poly.pdbx_seq_one_letter_code
_entity_poly.pdbx_strand_id
1 'polypeptide(L)'
;MVMQAEYNKSASATLPSNVPSCRSLSREDGPSGHCSLSDRELARNLQDGIKHRIFYLSEQLRVEKAIRDENTVGYLKLVSKADRHQALHIRQAFEKVNQRASATIAQIERRLLQCHQQLQELEEGCRPRGLVLTAESNLDNCEQPSEKAPFSESPKLGREDCLPTNLPNVIKPSPGLQQGKLSETKCVARQQNLLLQKVKEELKEVKKFHISLKMSYQSLNDKYLKDLQVSLESLQEEKCRQTLMEEHLSDHLQGHLDEIYHLKQNLACTEEKMAYLSYERDKEIWEVMETFKSRISKLETLQQVTQLEMTEHLRSRPQEFLFRFLSLLLTLTSLLLVSVSSICSLPLPLFHSRLRTCTALVLLGLGALAWQKRHAIPTLNWQVWVPSRWRLYSKDSNPPSDGP
;
A
#
# COMPACT_ATOMS: atom_id res chain seq x y z
N MET A 1 -39.35 -13.87 15.88
CA MET A 1 -39.30 -12.41 15.92
C MET A 1 -38.68 -11.95 14.61
N VAL A 2 -39.52 -11.47 13.70
CA VAL A 2 -39.14 -11.07 12.35
C VAL A 2 -38.54 -9.67 12.46
N MET A 3 -37.24 -9.54 12.21
CA MET A 3 -36.60 -8.22 12.16
C MET A 3 -36.97 -7.55 10.83
N GLN A 4 -37.83 -6.54 10.92
CA GLN A 4 -37.93 -5.47 9.94
C GLN A 4 -36.54 -4.87 9.79
N ALA A 5 -35.91 -5.12 8.63
CA ALA A 5 -34.76 -4.36 8.20
C ALA A 5 -35.27 -2.97 7.82
N GLU A 6 -34.95 -1.99 8.66
CA GLU A 6 -35.13 -0.58 8.36
C GLU A 6 -34.24 -0.27 7.16
N TYR A 7 -34.89 -0.26 5.99
CA TYR A 7 -34.29 -0.09 4.68
C TYR A 7 -33.97 1.40 4.54
N ASN A 8 -32.79 1.81 5.01
CA ASN A 8 -32.22 3.09 4.64
C ASN A 8 -31.84 3.04 3.16
N LYS A 9 -32.83 3.43 2.35
CA LYS A 9 -32.79 3.72 0.93
C LYS A 9 -31.64 4.69 0.68
N SER A 10 -30.44 4.16 0.41
CA SER A 10 -29.32 4.93 -0.11
C SER A 10 -29.78 5.44 -1.47
N ALA A 11 -30.21 6.69 -1.50
CA ALA A 11 -30.55 7.38 -2.74
C ALA A 11 -29.34 7.24 -3.67
N SER A 12 -29.54 6.53 -4.78
CA SER A 12 -28.67 6.60 -5.94
C SER A 12 -28.67 8.05 -6.41
N ALA A 13 -27.74 8.84 -5.91
CA ALA A 13 -27.46 10.15 -6.43
C ALA A 13 -26.80 9.96 -7.79
N THR A 14 -27.61 10.13 -8.82
CA THR A 14 -27.23 10.32 -10.22
C THR A 14 -25.96 11.19 -10.29
N LEU A 15 -24.91 10.61 -10.89
CA LEU A 15 -23.70 11.32 -11.30
C LEU A 15 -24.05 12.58 -12.10
N PRO A 16 -23.53 13.77 -11.75
CA PRO A 16 -23.41 14.83 -12.73
C PRO A 16 -22.16 14.55 -13.58
N SER A 17 -22.36 14.15 -14.83
CA SER A 17 -21.33 14.14 -15.86
C SER A 17 -21.10 15.58 -16.34
N ASN A 18 -20.17 16.29 -15.72
CA ASN A 18 -19.67 17.56 -16.25
C ASN A 18 -18.24 17.34 -16.74
N VAL A 19 -18.15 16.88 -18.00
CA VAL A 19 -16.95 17.02 -18.83
C VAL A 19 -17.02 18.40 -19.47
N PRO A 20 -16.08 19.33 -19.23
CA PRO A 20 -15.95 20.48 -20.09
C PRO A 20 -15.26 20.01 -21.37
N SER A 21 -16.05 19.83 -22.44
CA SER A 21 -15.55 19.72 -23.80
C SER A 21 -14.94 21.07 -24.19
N CYS A 22 -13.62 21.12 -24.34
CA CYS A 22 -12.93 22.27 -24.90
C CYS A 22 -13.33 22.44 -26.37
N ARG A 23 -14.37 23.23 -26.63
CA ARG A 23 -14.73 23.68 -27.97
C ARG A 23 -14.22 25.10 -28.16
N SER A 24 -13.23 25.20 -29.04
CA SER A 24 -12.55 26.41 -29.49
C SER A 24 -13.51 27.47 -30.05
N LEU A 25 -13.36 28.73 -29.62
CA LEU A 25 -13.67 29.96 -30.36
C LEU A 25 -12.67 31.03 -29.88
N SER A 26 -11.62 31.32 -30.65
CA SER A 26 -11.54 32.36 -31.69
C SER A 26 -11.23 33.77 -31.14
N ARG A 27 -9.92 34.04 -31.04
CA ARG A 27 -9.15 35.25 -31.38
C ARG A 27 -9.86 36.61 -31.40
N GLU A 28 -9.40 37.50 -30.53
CA GLU A 28 -9.31 38.96 -30.75
C GLU A 28 -7.89 39.39 -30.33
N ASP A 29 -7.19 40.09 -31.22
CA ASP A 29 -5.80 40.56 -31.10
C ASP A 29 -5.73 41.88 -30.29
N GLY A 30 -4.81 42.00 -29.32
CA GLY A 30 -4.49 43.26 -28.61
C GLY A 30 -3.42 43.10 -27.53
N PRO A 31 -2.51 44.08 -27.31
CA PRO A 31 -1.15 43.79 -26.87
C PRO A 31 -0.90 43.85 -25.35
N SER A 32 0.03 43.00 -24.91
CA SER A 32 1.08 43.25 -23.90
C SER A 32 0.65 43.52 -22.44
N GLY A 33 0.99 42.56 -21.56
CA GLY A 33 1.47 42.88 -20.20
C GLY A 33 0.93 42.06 -19.03
N HIS A 34 -0.25 41.45 -19.13
CA HIS A 34 -0.96 40.97 -17.93
C HIS A 34 -1.15 39.44 -17.78
N CYS A 35 -0.70 38.60 -18.72
CA CYS A 35 -0.99 37.15 -18.68
C CYS A 35 -0.31 36.37 -17.54
N SER A 36 0.85 36.81 -17.03
CA SER A 36 1.63 36.00 -16.09
C SER A 36 1.08 35.98 -14.66
N LEU A 37 0.24 36.95 -14.28
CA LEU A 37 -0.38 37.01 -12.96
C LEU A 37 -1.62 36.12 -12.89
N SER A 38 -2.47 36.14 -13.93
CA SER A 38 -3.67 35.28 -14.03
C SER A 38 -3.31 33.80 -14.17
N ASP A 39 -2.27 33.45 -14.92
CA ASP A 39 -1.83 32.06 -15.09
C ASP A 39 -1.31 31.47 -13.77
N ARG A 40 -0.63 32.28 -12.96
CA ARG A 40 -0.17 31.89 -11.62
C ARG A 40 -1.34 31.74 -10.65
N GLU A 41 -2.32 32.63 -10.70
CA GLU A 41 -3.57 32.53 -9.93
C GLU A 41 -4.33 31.24 -10.28
N LEU A 42 -4.44 30.92 -11.57
CA LEU A 42 -5.12 29.73 -12.07
C LEU A 42 -4.41 28.44 -11.64
N ALA A 43 -3.08 28.40 -11.71
CA ALA A 43 -2.28 27.27 -11.24
C ALA A 43 -2.47 27.00 -9.74
N ARG A 44 -2.48 28.07 -8.91
CA ARG A 44 -2.76 27.95 -7.47
C ARG A 44 -4.16 27.41 -7.20
N ASN A 45 -5.17 27.96 -7.86
CA ASN A 45 -6.56 27.49 -7.71
C ASN A 45 -6.74 26.02 -8.13
N LEU A 46 -6.07 25.58 -9.20
CA LEU A 46 -6.09 24.19 -9.64
C LEU A 46 -5.39 23.27 -8.63
N GLN A 47 -4.22 23.68 -8.12
CA GLN A 47 -3.47 22.96 -7.10
C GLN A 47 -4.30 22.81 -5.82
N ASP A 48 -4.97 23.86 -5.38
CA ASP A 48 -5.83 23.85 -4.20
C ASP A 48 -7.07 22.98 -4.41
N GLY A 49 -7.65 22.97 -5.62
CA GLY A 49 -8.70 22.03 -6.01
C GLY A 49 -8.28 20.56 -5.91
N ILE A 50 -7.06 20.24 -6.35
CA ILE A 50 -6.50 18.88 -6.25
C ILE A 50 -6.23 18.51 -4.79
N LYS A 51 -5.64 19.41 -3.99
CA LYS A 51 -5.43 19.21 -2.54
C LYS A 51 -6.74 18.93 -1.81
N HIS A 52 -7.80 19.70 -2.10
CA HIS A 52 -9.12 19.47 -1.54
C HIS A 52 -9.68 18.11 -1.95
N ARG A 53 -9.47 17.69 -3.21
CA ARG A 53 -9.88 16.37 -3.69
C ARG A 53 -9.15 15.24 -2.96
N ILE A 54 -7.86 15.40 -2.71
CA ILE A 54 -7.04 14.45 -1.94
C ILE A 54 -7.56 14.32 -0.51
N PHE A 55 -7.84 15.45 0.14
CA PHE A 55 -8.40 15.46 1.49
C PHE A 55 -9.74 14.72 1.54
N TYR A 56 -10.64 15.03 0.61
CA TYR A 56 -11.95 14.37 0.51
C TYR A 56 -11.83 12.86 0.29
N LEU A 57 -11.00 12.42 -0.66
CA LEU A 57 -10.81 11.00 -0.95
C LEU A 57 -10.13 10.26 0.20
N SER A 58 -9.18 10.89 0.88
CA SER A 58 -8.54 10.34 2.08
C SER A 58 -9.54 10.12 3.20
N GLU A 59 -10.44 11.09 3.43
CA GLU A 59 -11.47 10.98 4.44
C GLU A 59 -12.51 9.90 4.08
N GLN A 60 -12.90 9.84 2.81
CA GLN A 60 -13.77 8.77 2.31
C GLN A 60 -13.13 7.38 2.48
N LEU A 61 -11.81 7.25 2.23
CA LEU A 61 -11.06 6.02 2.44
C LEU A 61 -11.05 5.62 3.92
N ARG A 62 -10.85 6.59 4.82
CA ARG A 62 -10.87 6.37 6.27
C ARG A 62 -12.21 5.84 6.73
N VAL A 63 -13.31 6.46 6.29
CA VAL A 63 -14.68 6.05 6.62
C VAL A 63 -14.99 4.66 6.08
N GLU A 64 -14.65 4.38 4.82
CA GLU A 64 -14.92 3.06 4.22
C GLU A 64 -14.13 1.93 4.91
N LYS A 65 -12.87 2.19 5.31
CA LYS A 65 -12.07 1.26 6.11
C LYS A 65 -12.71 1.02 7.48
N ALA A 66 -13.15 2.07 8.17
CA ALA A 66 -13.84 1.95 9.45
C ALA A 66 -15.14 1.13 9.34
N ILE A 67 -15.97 1.37 8.31
CA ILE A 67 -17.19 0.61 8.05
C ILE A 67 -16.87 -0.88 7.81
N ARG A 68 -15.81 -1.19 7.06
CA ARG A 68 -15.38 -2.58 6.83
C ARG A 68 -14.94 -3.26 8.14
N ASP A 69 -14.24 -2.53 9.00
CA ASP A 69 -13.75 -3.05 10.28
C ASP A 69 -14.92 -3.28 11.25
N GLU A 70 -15.88 -2.35 11.33
CA GLU A 70 -17.14 -2.53 12.07
C GLU A 70 -17.94 -3.75 11.56
N ASN A 71 -18.05 -3.91 10.24
CA ASN A 71 -18.68 -5.08 9.64
C ASN A 71 -17.97 -6.38 10.00
N THR A 72 -16.63 -6.36 10.12
CA THR A 72 -15.82 -7.52 10.52
C THR A 72 -16.09 -7.89 11.97
N VAL A 73 -16.13 -6.91 12.86
CA VAL A 73 -16.51 -7.11 14.28
C VAL A 73 -17.94 -7.65 14.40
N GLY A 74 -18.89 -7.07 13.64
CA GLY A 74 -20.27 -7.53 13.58
C GLY A 74 -20.40 -8.98 13.08
N TYR A 75 -19.63 -9.35 12.06
CA TYR A 75 -19.55 -10.71 11.55
C TYR A 75 -19.06 -11.69 12.63
N LEU A 76 -17.96 -11.39 13.31
CA LEU A 76 -17.40 -12.25 14.36
C LEU A 76 -18.41 -12.47 15.50
N LYS A 77 -19.15 -11.42 15.88
CA LYS A 77 -20.20 -11.47 16.91
C LYS A 77 -21.42 -12.30 16.49
N LEU A 78 -21.78 -12.28 15.20
CA LEU A 78 -22.89 -13.07 14.67
C LEU A 78 -22.50 -14.55 14.54
N VAL A 79 -21.30 -14.84 14.03
CA VAL A 79 -20.80 -16.21 13.89
C VAL A 79 -20.60 -16.89 15.24
N SER A 80 -20.15 -16.17 16.26
CA SER A 80 -19.95 -16.74 17.60
C SER A 80 -21.25 -17.19 18.29
N LYS A 81 -22.41 -16.69 17.83
CA LYS A 81 -23.73 -17.03 18.37
C LYS A 81 -24.57 -17.92 17.45
N ALA A 82 -24.09 -18.17 16.23
CA ALA A 82 -24.84 -18.87 15.20
C ALA A 82 -24.57 -20.39 15.22
N ASP A 83 -25.59 -21.17 14.86
CA ASP A 83 -25.43 -22.61 14.62
C ASP A 83 -24.72 -22.86 13.26
N ARG A 84 -24.32 -24.11 13.02
CA ARG A 84 -23.47 -24.47 11.87
C ARG A 84 -24.08 -24.10 10.50
N HIS A 85 -25.41 -24.17 10.38
CA HIS A 85 -26.10 -23.83 9.14
C HIS A 85 -26.25 -22.30 8.98
N GLN A 86 -26.61 -21.58 10.04
CA GLN A 86 -26.71 -20.11 10.01
C GLN A 86 -25.34 -19.44 9.81
N ALA A 87 -24.27 -19.99 10.41
CA ALA A 87 -22.90 -19.50 10.24
C ALA A 87 -22.45 -19.51 8.77
N LEU A 88 -22.89 -20.51 7.98
CA LEU A 88 -22.59 -20.58 6.55
C LEU A 88 -23.23 -19.41 5.78
N HIS A 89 -24.50 -19.11 6.07
CA HIS A 89 -25.22 -18.00 5.45
C HIS A 89 -24.64 -16.64 5.88
N ILE A 90 -24.29 -16.47 7.16
CA ILE A 90 -23.62 -15.27 7.69
C ILE A 90 -22.29 -15.04 6.97
N ARG A 91 -21.48 -16.10 6.77
CA ARG A 91 -20.22 -16.01 6.04
C ARG A 91 -20.42 -15.58 4.58
N GLN A 92 -21.38 -16.17 3.88
CA GLN A 92 -21.68 -15.79 2.49
C GLN A 92 -22.13 -14.33 2.37
N ALA A 93 -22.93 -13.83 3.32
CA ALA A 93 -23.35 -12.44 3.35
C ALA A 93 -22.17 -11.49 3.62
N PHE A 94 -21.34 -11.81 4.62
CA PHE A 94 -20.14 -11.04 4.94
C PHE A 94 -19.17 -10.97 3.77
N GLU A 95 -18.93 -12.10 3.09
CA GLU A 95 -18.02 -12.16 1.94
C GLU A 95 -18.47 -11.23 0.81
N LYS A 96 -19.77 -11.16 0.51
CA LYS A 96 -20.32 -10.21 -0.48
C LYS A 96 -20.13 -8.75 -0.05
N VAL A 97 -20.37 -8.43 1.21
CA VAL A 97 -20.19 -7.06 1.73
C VAL A 97 -18.70 -6.68 1.71
N ASN A 98 -17.82 -7.58 2.13
CA ASN A 98 -16.38 -7.36 2.15
C ASN A 98 -15.79 -7.24 0.74
N GLN A 99 -16.29 -8.01 -0.23
CA GLN A 99 -15.91 -7.86 -1.65
C GLN A 99 -16.26 -6.47 -2.19
N ARG A 100 -17.47 -5.96 -1.88
CA ARG A 100 -17.89 -4.61 -2.28
C ARG A 100 -17.04 -3.53 -1.62
N ALA A 101 -16.85 -3.61 -0.30
CA ALA A 101 -16.01 -2.66 0.44
C ALA A 101 -14.58 -2.66 -0.11
N SER A 102 -14.00 -3.83 -0.38
CA SER A 102 -12.66 -3.95 -0.96
C SER A 102 -12.56 -3.34 -2.35
N ALA A 103 -13.58 -3.51 -3.21
CA ALA A 103 -13.61 -2.88 -4.52
C ALA A 103 -13.71 -1.34 -4.42
N THR A 104 -14.54 -0.82 -3.52
CA THR A 104 -14.67 0.62 -3.25
C THR A 104 -13.36 1.21 -2.72
N ILE A 105 -12.73 0.56 -1.74
CA ILE A 105 -11.44 0.97 -1.18
C ILE A 105 -10.37 1.04 -2.27
N ALA A 106 -10.25 -0.01 -3.09
CA ALA A 106 -9.28 -0.04 -4.19
C ALA A 106 -9.54 1.06 -5.24
N GLN A 107 -10.81 1.40 -5.50
CA GLN A 107 -11.17 2.50 -6.39
C GLN A 107 -10.76 3.86 -5.81
N ILE A 108 -11.01 4.09 -4.52
CA ILE A 108 -10.62 5.33 -3.83
C ILE A 108 -9.10 5.47 -3.82
N GLU A 109 -8.37 4.40 -3.48
CA GLU A 109 -6.90 4.38 -3.45
C GLU A 109 -6.30 4.71 -4.83
N ARG A 110 -6.84 4.15 -5.92
CA ARG A 110 -6.41 4.50 -7.29
C ARG A 110 -6.64 5.97 -7.63
N ARG A 111 -7.79 6.52 -7.25
CA ARG A 111 -8.09 7.95 -7.48
C ARG A 111 -7.18 8.87 -6.68
N LEU A 112 -6.86 8.48 -5.45
CA LEU A 112 -5.96 9.22 -4.57
C LEU A 112 -4.54 9.25 -5.17
N LEU A 113 -4.05 8.10 -5.67
CA LEU A 113 -2.79 8.03 -6.41
C LEU A 113 -2.78 8.94 -7.64
N GLN A 114 -3.87 8.95 -8.43
CA GLN A 114 -4.01 9.84 -9.58
C GLN A 114 -3.97 11.32 -9.18
N CYS A 115 -4.66 11.72 -8.11
CA CYS A 115 -4.61 13.10 -7.63
C CYS A 115 -3.22 13.49 -7.12
N HIS A 116 -2.51 12.60 -6.43
CA HIS A 116 -1.13 12.84 -6.01
C HIS A 116 -0.18 13.01 -7.19
N GLN A 117 -0.31 12.16 -8.21
CA GLN A 117 0.48 12.26 -9.43
C GLN A 117 0.22 13.59 -10.16
N GLN A 118 -1.05 13.99 -10.31
CA GLN A 118 -1.42 15.28 -10.90
C GLN A 118 -0.85 16.47 -10.13
N LEU A 119 -0.84 16.40 -8.79
CA LEU A 119 -0.26 17.43 -7.94
C LEU A 119 1.26 17.55 -8.16
N GLN A 120 1.95 16.42 -8.27
CA GLN A 120 3.39 16.37 -8.52
C GLN A 120 3.75 16.92 -9.91
N GLU A 121 2.99 16.58 -10.95
CA GLU A 121 3.19 17.10 -12.31
C GLU A 121 3.00 18.63 -12.38
N LEU A 122 2.04 19.18 -11.63
CA LEU A 122 1.81 20.63 -11.51
C LEU A 122 2.94 21.34 -10.75
N GLU A 123 3.53 20.69 -9.75
CA GLU A 123 4.64 21.22 -8.96
C GLU A 123 5.97 21.18 -9.74
N GLU A 124 6.25 20.07 -10.43
CA GLU A 124 7.44 19.91 -11.28
C GLU A 124 7.40 20.80 -12.54
N GLY A 125 6.20 21.01 -13.12
CA GLY A 125 6.00 21.94 -14.24
C GLY A 125 6.27 23.41 -13.90
N CYS A 126 6.27 23.76 -12.61
CA CYS A 126 6.56 25.12 -12.12
C CYS A 126 8.03 25.33 -11.72
N ARG A 127 8.90 24.31 -11.79
CA ARG A 127 10.34 24.47 -11.52
C ARG A 127 11.04 25.11 -12.73
N PRO A 128 11.74 26.24 -12.58
CA PRO A 128 12.59 26.77 -13.65
C PRO A 128 13.66 25.73 -13.97
N ARG A 129 13.65 25.23 -15.20
CA ARG A 129 14.67 24.35 -15.76
C ARG A 129 15.98 25.15 -15.88
N GLY A 130 16.74 25.19 -14.80
CA GLY A 130 18.15 25.57 -14.80
C GLY A 130 19.00 24.46 -15.43
N LEU A 131 19.92 24.88 -16.28
CA LEU A 131 20.95 24.12 -16.99
C LEU A 131 20.54 23.29 -18.21
N VAL A 132 20.74 23.96 -19.35
CA VAL A 132 21.17 23.41 -20.64
C VAL A 132 22.41 22.51 -20.47
N LEU A 133 22.27 21.30 -21.01
CA LEU A 133 23.25 20.49 -21.76
C LEU A 133 24.75 20.85 -21.62
N THR A 134 25.58 19.88 -21.22
CA THR A 134 26.40 19.09 -22.17
C THR A 134 27.06 17.89 -21.50
N ALA A 135 26.70 16.71 -22.01
CA ALA A 135 27.52 15.51 -22.24
C ALA A 135 28.45 14.98 -21.13
N GLU A 136 28.03 13.87 -20.50
CA GLU A 136 28.95 12.83 -20.03
C GLU A 136 29.45 11.99 -21.22
N SER A 137 30.76 11.94 -21.44
CA SER A 137 31.44 10.74 -21.95
C SER A 137 32.93 10.80 -21.62
N ASN A 138 33.31 10.01 -20.61
CA ASN A 138 34.58 9.29 -20.38
C ASN A 138 35.88 9.80 -21.04
N LEU A 139 36.88 10.13 -20.22
CA LEU A 139 38.22 9.53 -20.36
C LEU A 139 39.01 9.60 -19.04
N ASP A 140 39.63 8.47 -18.74
CA ASP A 140 40.53 8.18 -17.64
C ASP A 140 41.97 8.62 -17.97
N ASN A 141 42.78 8.79 -16.92
CA ASN A 141 44.24 8.90 -16.83
C ASN A 141 45.02 10.21 -17.08
N CYS A 142 45.70 10.58 -15.99
CA CYS A 142 47.15 10.77 -15.84
C CYS A 142 47.76 12.18 -15.66
N GLU A 143 48.45 12.27 -14.52
CA GLU A 143 49.68 13.01 -14.20
C GLU A 143 49.65 14.54 -13.99
N GLN A 144 49.95 14.91 -12.74
CA GLN A 144 50.70 16.12 -12.37
C GLN A 144 52.16 15.97 -12.88
N PRO A 145 52.89 17.05 -13.28
CA PRO A 145 53.43 17.98 -12.28
C PRO A 145 53.68 19.45 -12.71
N SER A 146 53.72 20.31 -11.69
CA SER A 146 54.71 21.40 -11.50
C SER A 146 54.87 22.51 -12.55
N GLU A 147 54.52 23.75 -12.20
CA GLU A 147 55.49 24.80 -11.79
C GLU A 147 54.83 26.20 -11.70
N LYS A 148 55.20 26.89 -10.60
CA LYS A 148 55.40 28.34 -10.44
C LYS A 148 54.20 29.30 -10.44
N ALA A 149 53.93 29.77 -9.21
CA ALA A 149 53.38 31.06 -8.81
C ALA A 149 54.27 32.25 -9.30
N PRO A 150 54.04 33.55 -8.98
CA PRO A 150 53.04 34.09 -8.04
C PRO A 150 52.46 35.52 -8.33
N PHE A 151 51.57 35.99 -7.43
CA PHE A 151 51.26 37.41 -7.05
C PHE A 151 50.80 38.37 -8.18
N SER A 152 50.10 39.49 -8.01
CA SER A 152 49.33 40.19 -6.98
C SER A 152 48.72 41.41 -7.71
N GLU A 153 47.68 42.00 -7.10
CA GLU A 153 47.36 43.43 -7.15
C GLU A 153 46.69 44.09 -8.39
N SER A 154 45.68 44.91 -8.04
CA SER A 154 45.01 45.96 -8.83
C SER A 154 46.02 46.95 -9.45
N PRO A 155 45.67 47.74 -10.49
CA PRO A 155 45.03 49.04 -10.25
C PRO A 155 44.18 49.63 -11.41
N LYS A 156 43.53 50.77 -11.12
CA LYS A 156 42.93 51.70 -12.10
C LYS A 156 43.99 52.62 -12.75
N LEU A 157 43.68 53.04 -13.98
CA LEU A 157 43.78 54.40 -14.58
C LEU A 157 44.76 54.58 -15.78
N GLY A 158 44.23 55.17 -16.86
CA GLY A 158 44.94 55.78 -18.01
C GLY A 158 44.79 54.96 -19.30
N ARG A 159 44.62 55.49 -20.51
CA ARG A 159 44.60 56.86 -21.08
C ARG A 159 44.21 56.69 -22.58
N GLU A 160 43.48 57.67 -23.10
CA GLU A 160 43.27 58.19 -24.49
C GLU A 160 43.47 57.36 -25.76
N ASP A 161 42.55 57.57 -26.71
CA ASP A 161 42.72 57.79 -28.18
C ASP A 161 41.30 57.71 -28.82
N CYS A 162 40.76 58.54 -29.72
CA CYS A 162 41.18 59.63 -30.59
C CYS A 162 39.98 60.55 -30.91
N LEU A 163 40.27 61.78 -31.36
CA LEU A 163 39.44 62.70 -32.16
C LEU A 163 39.27 62.18 -33.62
N PRO A 164 38.36 62.69 -34.51
CA PRO A 164 38.33 64.11 -34.89
C PRO A 164 37.00 64.78 -35.29
N THR A 165 37.11 66.11 -35.19
CA THR A 165 36.26 67.24 -35.61
C THR A 165 36.03 67.36 -37.12
N ASN A 166 34.85 67.85 -37.52
CA ASN A 166 34.65 68.62 -38.76
C ASN A 166 33.52 69.65 -38.60
N LEU A 167 33.84 70.94 -38.76
CA LEU A 167 33.04 71.91 -39.53
C LEU A 167 33.95 73.10 -39.93
N PRO A 168 33.77 73.71 -41.13
CA PRO A 168 34.79 74.53 -41.76
C PRO A 168 34.67 76.02 -41.45
N ASN A 169 35.80 76.73 -41.56
CA ASN A 169 35.82 78.18 -41.72
C ASN A 169 36.82 78.55 -42.83
N VAL A 170 36.33 79.24 -43.86
CA VAL A 170 37.11 79.74 -45.00
C VAL A 170 37.60 81.14 -44.68
N ILE A 171 38.90 81.37 -44.79
CA ILE A 171 39.54 82.69 -44.75
C ILE A 171 40.00 83.03 -46.17
N LYS A 172 39.68 84.24 -46.64
CA LYS A 172 40.54 85.02 -47.53
C LYS A 172 40.48 86.48 -47.10
N PRO A 173 41.64 87.17 -46.95
CA PRO A 173 41.68 88.62 -46.89
C PRO A 173 42.30 89.19 -48.18
N SER A 174 41.92 90.40 -48.54
CA SER A 174 42.78 91.36 -49.24
C SER A 174 42.28 92.78 -48.97
N PRO A 175 43.18 93.78 -48.96
CA PRO A 175 42.97 95.00 -48.19
C PRO A 175 42.57 96.19 -49.07
N GLY A 176 41.85 97.15 -48.47
CA GLY A 176 41.45 98.40 -49.11
C GLY A 176 41.00 99.42 -48.09
N LEU A 177 41.87 100.39 -47.86
CA LEU A 177 41.77 101.55 -46.97
C LEU A 177 40.61 102.49 -47.33
N GLN A 178 39.81 102.90 -46.32
CA GLN A 178 39.38 104.28 -46.00
C GLN A 178 38.20 104.21 -45.00
N GLN A 179 38.45 104.53 -43.73
CA GLN A 179 38.19 105.85 -43.15
C GLN A 179 36.69 106.16 -43.00
N GLY A 180 36.13 105.77 -41.84
CA GLY A 180 34.79 106.11 -41.38
C GLY A 180 34.67 105.85 -39.87
N LYS A 181 34.21 106.84 -39.12
CA LYS A 181 34.33 106.97 -37.65
C LYS A 181 33.49 105.96 -36.83
N LEU A 182 34.13 105.45 -35.76
CA LEU A 182 33.60 105.35 -34.39
C LEU A 182 32.24 104.62 -34.17
N SER A 183 32.16 103.28 -34.25
CA SER A 183 31.03 102.49 -33.69
C SER A 183 31.23 100.97 -33.46
N GLU A 184 32.31 100.31 -33.89
CA GLU A 184 32.39 98.83 -33.88
C GLU A 184 32.86 98.16 -32.58
N THR A 185 33.74 98.80 -31.80
CA THR A 185 34.27 98.22 -30.54
C THR A 185 33.21 98.06 -29.45
N LYS A 186 32.13 98.85 -29.53
CA LYS A 186 30.97 98.74 -28.61
C LYS A 186 30.08 97.55 -28.94
N CYS A 187 29.98 97.11 -30.19
CA CYS A 187 29.05 96.05 -30.59
C CYS A 187 29.58 94.65 -30.17
N VAL A 188 30.86 94.39 -30.40
CA VAL A 188 31.53 93.13 -29.99
C VAL A 188 31.62 92.99 -28.47
N ALA A 189 31.94 94.08 -27.75
CA ALA A 189 31.98 94.09 -26.29
C ALA A 189 30.59 93.85 -25.65
N ARG A 190 29.52 94.32 -26.32
CA ARG A 190 28.14 94.11 -25.88
C ARG A 190 27.69 92.66 -26.09
N GLN A 191 28.09 92.05 -27.20
CA GLN A 191 27.80 90.64 -27.48
C GLN A 191 28.59 89.67 -26.60
N GLN A 192 29.87 89.97 -26.31
CA GLN A 192 30.66 89.21 -25.34
C GLN A 192 30.10 89.32 -23.91
N ASN A 193 29.60 90.49 -23.50
CA ASN A 193 28.91 90.64 -22.21
C ASN A 193 27.64 89.79 -22.14
N LEU A 194 26.85 89.73 -23.23
CA LEU A 194 25.63 88.93 -23.29
C LEU A 194 25.93 87.42 -23.15
N LEU A 195 26.96 86.95 -23.83
CA LEU A 195 27.43 85.55 -23.74
C LEU A 195 27.98 85.22 -22.35
N LEU A 196 28.77 86.12 -21.75
CA LEU A 196 29.29 85.96 -20.40
C LEU A 196 28.15 85.90 -19.37
N GLN A 197 27.10 86.71 -19.55
CA GLN A 197 25.92 86.69 -18.70
C GLN A 197 25.15 85.38 -18.85
N LYS A 198 24.99 84.87 -20.09
CA LYS A 198 24.39 83.56 -20.34
C LYS A 198 25.18 82.44 -19.65
N VAL A 199 26.50 82.39 -19.85
CA VAL A 199 27.38 81.40 -19.19
C VAL A 199 27.29 81.50 -17.66
N LYS A 200 27.14 82.72 -17.11
CA LYS A 200 27.00 82.92 -15.66
C LYS A 200 25.67 82.38 -15.13
N GLU A 201 24.58 82.52 -15.89
CA GLU A 201 23.29 81.92 -15.51
C GLU A 201 23.32 80.40 -15.64
N GLU A 202 23.86 79.85 -16.73
CA GLU A 202 24.07 78.41 -16.90
C GLU A 202 24.94 77.84 -15.75
N LEU A 203 25.99 78.55 -15.34
CA LEU A 203 26.83 78.14 -14.21
C LEU A 203 26.04 78.13 -12.88
N LYS A 204 25.12 79.08 -12.68
CA LYS A 204 24.23 79.07 -11.50
C LYS A 204 23.25 77.91 -11.58
N GLU A 205 22.72 77.62 -12.75
CA GLU A 205 21.80 76.51 -12.98
C GLU A 205 22.49 75.17 -12.72
N VAL A 206 23.67 74.95 -13.30
CA VAL A 206 24.53 73.78 -13.06
C VAL A 206 24.86 73.63 -11.57
N LYS A 207 25.14 74.72 -10.84
CA LYS A 207 25.35 74.66 -9.39
C LYS A 207 24.10 74.23 -8.63
N LYS A 208 22.91 74.72 -9.01
CA LYS A 208 21.64 74.28 -8.41
C LYS A 208 21.39 72.80 -8.69
N PHE A 209 21.62 72.36 -9.93
CA PHE A 209 21.51 70.95 -10.31
C PHE A 209 22.49 70.08 -9.54
N HIS A 210 23.75 70.52 -9.35
CA HIS A 210 24.73 69.77 -8.57
C HIS A 210 24.30 69.58 -7.11
N ILE A 211 23.77 70.63 -6.46
CA ILE A 211 23.25 70.54 -5.09
C ILE A 211 22.04 69.60 -5.05
N SER A 212 21.10 69.76 -5.98
CA SER A 212 19.90 68.91 -6.07
C SER A 212 20.27 67.43 -6.28
N LEU A 213 21.19 67.16 -7.21
CA LEU A 213 21.69 65.81 -7.49
C LEU A 213 22.38 65.21 -6.27
N LYS A 214 23.22 65.98 -5.56
CA LYS A 214 23.88 65.53 -4.33
C LYS A 214 22.87 65.14 -3.24
N MET A 215 21.84 65.96 -3.03
CA MET A 215 20.78 65.64 -2.07
C MET A 215 19.98 64.40 -2.48
N SER A 216 19.69 64.24 -3.78
CA SER A 216 18.99 63.05 -4.28
C SER A 216 19.82 61.77 -4.13
N TYR A 217 21.14 61.84 -4.36
CA TYR A 217 22.06 60.73 -4.15
C TYR A 217 22.14 60.33 -2.68
N GLN A 218 22.25 61.31 -1.77
CA GLN A 218 22.24 61.06 -0.33
C GLN A 218 20.92 60.43 0.12
N SER A 219 19.78 60.96 -0.34
CA SER A 219 18.47 60.39 -0.03
C SER A 219 18.31 58.97 -0.56
N LEU A 220 18.81 58.68 -1.76
CA LEU A 220 18.76 57.33 -2.34
C LEU A 220 19.66 56.36 -1.57
N ASN A 221 20.85 56.80 -1.18
CA ASN A 221 21.79 56.00 -0.39
C ASN A 221 21.22 55.70 1.01
N ASP A 222 20.63 56.69 1.69
CA ASP A 222 19.98 56.49 2.99
C ASP A 222 18.81 55.50 2.89
N LYS A 223 18.03 55.57 1.81
CA LYS A 223 16.95 54.61 1.56
C LYS A 223 17.51 53.21 1.32
N TYR A 224 18.51 53.07 0.46
CA TYR A 224 19.16 51.79 0.18
C TYR A 224 19.73 51.14 1.45
N LEU A 225 20.41 51.92 2.31
CA LEU A 225 20.97 51.40 3.56
C LEU A 225 19.87 50.92 4.52
N LYS A 226 18.76 51.65 4.62
CA LYS A 226 17.60 51.23 5.44
C LYS A 226 16.94 49.98 4.89
N ASP A 227 16.72 49.91 3.59
CA ASP A 227 16.12 48.75 2.93
C ASP A 227 17.00 47.50 3.11
N LEU A 228 18.33 47.66 3.00
CA LEU A 228 19.29 46.59 3.27
C LEU A 228 19.24 46.11 4.73
N GLN A 229 19.13 47.04 5.69
CA GLN A 229 19.03 46.69 7.10
C GLN A 229 17.75 45.90 7.40
N VAL A 230 16.60 46.36 6.92
CA VAL A 230 15.32 45.65 7.11
C VAL A 230 15.36 44.27 6.45
N SER A 231 15.96 44.16 5.27
CA SER A 231 16.15 42.86 4.60
C SER A 231 17.02 41.91 5.43
N LEU A 232 18.10 42.42 6.04
CA LEU A 232 18.98 41.61 6.89
C LEU A 232 18.27 41.14 8.17
N GLU A 233 17.52 42.03 8.82
CA GLU A 233 16.73 41.72 10.02
C GLU A 233 15.67 40.65 9.72
N SER A 234 14.94 40.80 8.61
CA SER A 234 13.94 39.80 8.17
C SER A 234 14.56 38.43 7.86
N LEU A 235 15.77 38.41 7.27
CA LEU A 235 16.50 37.17 7.00
C LEU A 235 16.95 36.49 8.30
N GLN A 236 17.35 37.28 9.30
CA GLN A 236 17.72 36.76 10.61
C GLN A 236 16.51 36.20 11.36
N GLU A 237 15.36 36.88 11.30
CA GLU A 237 14.11 36.39 11.89
C GLU A 237 13.68 35.07 11.26
N GLU A 238 13.75 34.97 9.94
CA GLU A 238 13.42 33.73 9.22
C GLU A 238 14.37 32.58 9.60
N LYS A 239 15.67 32.86 9.76
CA LYS A 239 16.63 31.87 10.24
C LYS A 239 16.32 31.40 11.66
N CYS A 240 15.92 32.31 12.54
CA CYS A 240 15.48 31.97 13.90
C CYS A 240 14.23 31.09 13.88
N ARG A 241 13.23 31.46 13.06
CA ARG A 241 11.99 30.70 12.86
C ARG A 241 12.28 29.29 12.32
N GLN A 242 13.23 29.16 11.40
CA GLN A 242 13.67 27.88 10.88
C GLN A 242 14.28 27.01 11.98
N THR A 243 15.24 27.52 12.76
CA THR A 243 15.86 26.75 13.86
C THR A 243 14.83 26.29 14.88
N LEU A 244 13.87 27.15 15.25
CA LEU A 244 12.79 26.77 16.17
C LEU A 244 11.91 25.65 15.59
N MET A 245 11.56 25.74 14.31
CA MET A 245 10.75 24.71 13.64
C MET A 245 11.51 23.38 13.54
N GLU A 246 12.82 23.43 13.27
CA GLU A 246 13.69 22.25 13.24
C GLU A 246 13.76 21.58 14.63
N GLU A 247 13.89 22.37 15.71
CA GLU A 247 13.87 21.87 17.08
C GLU A 247 12.53 21.17 17.39
N HIS A 248 11.41 21.83 17.09
CA HIS A 248 10.08 21.25 17.32
C HIS A 248 9.85 19.94 16.53
N LEU A 249 10.30 19.88 15.26
CA LEU A 249 10.23 18.65 14.48
C LEU A 249 11.12 17.55 15.05
N SER A 250 12.28 17.92 15.60
CA SER A 250 13.21 17.00 16.23
C SER A 250 12.61 16.40 17.51
N ASP A 251 12.01 17.22 18.37
CA ASP A 251 11.35 16.77 19.60
C ASP A 251 10.17 15.83 19.30
N HIS A 252 9.34 16.19 18.31
CA HIS A 252 8.22 15.35 17.89
C HIS A 252 8.72 14.02 17.30
N LEU A 253 9.73 14.05 16.43
CA LEU A 253 10.31 12.83 15.86
C LEU A 253 10.93 11.95 16.95
N GLN A 254 11.62 12.53 17.93
CA GLN A 254 12.17 11.81 19.06
C GLN A 254 11.07 11.13 19.88
N GLY A 255 9.96 11.82 20.15
CA GLY A 255 8.80 11.23 20.81
C GLY A 255 8.24 10.01 20.06
N HIS A 256 8.08 10.11 18.73
CA HIS A 256 7.66 8.96 17.91
C HIS A 256 8.66 7.80 17.95
N LEU A 257 9.96 8.08 17.92
CA LEU A 257 10.99 7.05 18.03
C LEU A 257 10.92 6.33 19.38
N ASP A 258 10.71 7.08 20.47
CA ASP A 258 10.60 6.53 21.82
C ASP A 258 9.33 5.67 21.98
N GLU A 259 8.20 6.12 21.42
CA GLU A 259 6.96 5.33 21.38
C GLU A 259 7.13 4.03 20.59
N ILE A 260 7.76 4.09 19.41
CA ILE A 260 8.06 2.91 18.59
C ILE A 260 8.99 1.96 19.35
N TYR A 261 10.01 2.49 20.03
CA TYR A 261 10.93 1.68 20.81
C TYR A 261 10.21 0.95 21.95
N HIS A 262 9.39 1.68 22.73
CA HIS A 262 8.61 1.10 23.81
C HIS A 262 7.61 0.06 23.30
N LEU A 263 6.94 0.32 22.17
CA LEU A 263 6.02 -0.63 21.55
C LEU A 263 6.74 -1.90 21.10
N LYS A 264 7.92 -1.76 20.48
CA LYS A 264 8.76 -2.90 20.07
C LYS A 264 9.18 -3.75 21.26
N GLN A 265 9.57 -3.13 22.37
CA GLN A 265 9.91 -3.82 23.62
C GLN A 265 8.72 -4.62 24.16
N ASN A 266 7.53 -3.99 24.20
CA ASN A 266 6.31 -4.66 24.64
C ASN A 266 5.92 -5.81 23.71
N LEU A 267 6.06 -5.62 22.40
CA LEU A 267 5.81 -6.67 21.43
C LEU A 267 6.73 -7.87 21.66
N ALA A 268 8.04 -7.65 21.83
CA ALA A 268 9.01 -8.71 22.12
C ALA A 268 8.67 -9.46 23.44
N CYS A 269 8.35 -8.73 24.51
CA CYS A 269 7.93 -9.33 25.78
C CYS A 269 6.66 -10.17 25.64
N THR A 270 5.66 -9.67 24.91
CA THR A 270 4.42 -10.42 24.67
C THR A 270 4.62 -11.63 23.76
N GLU A 271 5.51 -11.54 22.77
CA GLU A 271 5.92 -12.65 21.92
C GLU A 271 6.57 -13.76 22.73
N GLU A 272 7.55 -13.44 23.59
CA GLU A 272 8.19 -14.41 24.47
C GLU A 272 7.18 -15.08 25.40
N LYS A 273 6.25 -14.30 25.98
CA LYS A 273 5.18 -14.84 26.81
C LYS A 273 4.27 -15.78 26.03
N MET A 274 3.88 -15.42 24.82
CA MET A 274 3.04 -16.27 23.97
C MET A 274 3.77 -17.55 23.55
N ALA A 275 5.05 -17.46 23.20
CA ALA A 275 5.88 -18.61 22.86
C ALA A 275 6.00 -19.58 24.05
N TYR A 276 6.23 -19.04 25.25
CA TYR A 276 6.27 -19.84 26.49
C TYR A 276 4.93 -20.53 26.77
N LEU A 277 3.81 -19.78 26.65
CA LEU A 277 2.48 -20.36 26.85
C LEU A 277 2.17 -21.45 25.82
N SER A 278 2.55 -21.28 24.55
CA SER A 278 2.40 -22.32 23.54
C SER A 278 3.18 -23.57 23.92
N TYR A 279 4.45 -23.41 24.33
CA TYR A 279 5.28 -24.53 24.77
C TYR A 279 4.67 -25.30 25.95
N GLU A 280 4.16 -24.59 26.97
CA GLU A 280 3.51 -25.24 28.12
C GLU A 280 2.23 -25.98 27.70
N ARG A 281 1.43 -25.41 26.79
CA ARG A 281 0.23 -26.08 26.25
C ARG A 281 0.58 -27.35 25.46
N ASP A 282 1.63 -27.29 24.65
CA ASP A 282 2.11 -28.44 23.89
C ASP A 282 2.66 -29.52 24.83
N LYS A 283 3.34 -29.12 25.91
CA LYS A 283 3.82 -30.03 26.95
C LYS A 283 2.67 -30.72 27.68
N GLU A 284 1.63 -29.99 28.10
CA GLU A 284 0.42 -30.58 28.70
C GLU A 284 -0.19 -31.67 27.78
N ILE A 285 -0.31 -31.36 26.49
CA ILE A 285 -0.83 -32.31 25.49
C ILE A 285 0.10 -33.53 25.35
N TRP A 286 1.40 -33.30 25.32
CA TRP A 286 2.40 -34.36 25.21
C TRP A 286 2.38 -35.30 26.42
N GLU A 287 2.25 -34.76 27.63
CA GLU A 287 2.11 -35.56 28.86
C GLU A 287 0.85 -36.44 28.80
N VAL A 288 -0.29 -35.89 28.39
CA VAL A 288 -1.53 -36.67 28.19
C VAL A 288 -1.32 -37.75 27.14
N MET A 289 -0.66 -37.46 26.02
CA MET A 289 -0.35 -38.44 24.98
C MET A 289 0.52 -39.58 25.52
N GLU A 290 1.54 -39.27 26.31
CA GLU A 290 2.42 -40.28 26.90
C GLU A 290 1.67 -41.17 27.90
N THR A 291 0.69 -40.62 28.64
CA THR A 291 -0.20 -41.46 29.46
C THR A 291 -1.06 -42.40 28.62
N PHE A 292 -1.59 -41.95 27.48
CA PHE A 292 -2.34 -42.82 26.56
C PHE A 292 -1.45 -43.90 25.97
N LYS A 293 -0.24 -43.55 25.51
CA LYS A 293 0.74 -44.50 25.01
C LYS A 293 1.13 -45.55 26.06
N SER A 294 1.37 -45.14 27.30
CA SER A 294 1.63 -46.06 28.42
C SER A 294 0.46 -46.99 28.68
N ARG A 295 -0.78 -46.48 28.67
CA ARG A 295 -2.00 -47.29 28.85
C ARG A 295 -2.19 -48.29 27.70
N ILE A 296 -1.98 -47.89 26.45
CA ILE A 296 -2.05 -48.76 25.28
C ILE A 296 -0.99 -49.86 25.38
N SER A 297 0.26 -49.51 25.71
CA SER A 297 1.33 -50.48 25.90
C SER A 297 1.01 -51.50 27.00
N LYS A 298 0.44 -51.07 28.14
CA LYS A 298 -0.04 -51.99 29.19
C LYS A 298 -1.17 -52.91 28.72
N LEU A 299 -2.11 -52.39 27.91
CA LEU A 299 -3.18 -53.20 27.34
C LEU A 299 -2.63 -54.22 26.32
N GLU A 300 -1.64 -53.82 25.53
CA GLU A 300 -0.98 -54.68 24.55
C GLU A 300 -0.20 -55.81 25.24
N THR A 301 0.52 -55.52 26.32
CA THR A 301 1.22 -56.57 27.09
C THR A 301 0.23 -57.52 27.77
N LEU A 302 -0.87 -57.01 28.35
CA LEU A 302 -1.94 -57.85 28.90
C LEU A 302 -2.59 -58.72 27.82
N GLN A 303 -2.83 -58.17 26.63
CA GLN A 303 -3.35 -58.91 25.48
C GLN A 303 -2.36 -59.99 25.04
N GLN A 304 -1.06 -59.71 24.97
CA GLN A 304 -0.03 -60.69 24.62
C GLN A 304 0.08 -61.81 25.66
N VAL A 305 0.06 -61.50 26.96
CA VAL A 305 0.10 -62.51 28.03
C VAL A 305 -1.16 -63.38 28.01
N THR A 306 -2.34 -62.78 27.84
CA THR A 306 -3.62 -63.53 27.73
C THR A 306 -3.67 -64.37 26.45
N GLN A 307 -3.16 -63.86 25.33
CA GLN A 307 -3.01 -64.62 24.09
C GLN A 307 -2.03 -65.77 24.28
N LEU A 308 -0.89 -65.57 24.95
CA LEU A 308 0.12 -66.61 25.22
C LEU A 308 -0.46 -67.72 26.11
N GLU A 309 -1.15 -67.38 27.20
CA GLU A 309 -1.77 -68.34 28.12
C GLU A 309 -2.94 -69.10 27.44
N MET A 310 -3.76 -68.40 26.65
CA MET A 310 -4.80 -69.02 25.82
C MET A 310 -4.21 -69.86 24.69
N THR A 311 -3.13 -69.44 24.03
CA THR A 311 -2.50 -70.22 22.96
C THR A 311 -1.72 -71.41 23.49
N GLU A 312 -1.14 -71.37 24.68
CA GLU A 312 -0.55 -72.57 25.32
C GLU A 312 -1.64 -73.60 25.66
N HIS A 313 -2.78 -73.16 26.19
CA HIS A 313 -3.93 -74.03 26.45
C HIS A 313 -4.68 -74.49 25.16
N LEU A 314 -4.74 -73.66 24.12
CA LEU A 314 -5.37 -73.95 22.83
C LEU A 314 -4.41 -74.55 21.80
N ARG A 315 -3.11 -74.71 22.05
CA ARG A 315 -2.21 -75.38 21.10
C ARG A 315 -2.10 -76.88 21.35
N SER A 316 -2.34 -77.31 22.58
CA SER A 316 -2.35 -78.73 22.96
C SER A 316 -3.67 -79.46 22.65
N ARG A 317 -4.83 -78.78 22.65
CA ARG A 317 -6.15 -79.44 22.56
C ARG A 317 -6.82 -79.55 21.17
N PRO A 318 -6.75 -78.58 20.23
CA PRO A 318 -7.48 -78.63 18.96
C PRO A 318 -6.66 -79.24 17.80
N GLN A 319 -5.35 -79.44 17.92
CA GLN A 319 -4.55 -80.02 16.85
C GLN A 319 -4.92 -81.50 16.59
N GLU A 320 -5.26 -82.24 17.64
CA GLU A 320 -5.80 -83.61 17.54
C GLU A 320 -7.22 -83.65 16.96
N PHE A 321 -8.07 -82.68 17.34
CA PHE A 321 -9.43 -82.56 16.80
C PHE A 321 -9.43 -82.18 15.33
N LEU A 322 -8.55 -81.27 14.91
CA LEU A 322 -8.38 -80.89 13.51
C LEU A 322 -7.89 -82.07 12.67
N PHE A 323 -6.97 -82.89 13.17
CA PHE A 323 -6.50 -84.08 12.46
C PHE A 323 -7.60 -85.15 12.32
N ARG A 324 -8.39 -85.38 13.39
CA ARG A 324 -9.56 -86.28 13.33
C ARG A 324 -10.66 -85.76 12.42
N PHE A 325 -10.90 -84.45 12.42
CA PHE A 325 -11.90 -83.80 11.57
C PHE A 325 -11.50 -83.84 10.09
N LEU A 326 -10.22 -83.59 9.76
CA LEU A 326 -9.71 -83.79 8.40
C LEU A 326 -9.84 -85.24 7.95
N SER A 327 -9.52 -86.20 8.82
CA SER A 327 -9.68 -87.63 8.54
C SER A 327 -11.15 -88.00 8.27
N LEU A 328 -12.09 -87.48 9.08
CA LEU A 328 -13.54 -87.62 8.86
C LEU A 328 -14.00 -87.00 7.54
N LEU A 329 -13.48 -85.82 7.19
CA LEU A 329 -13.81 -85.16 5.92
C LEU A 329 -13.31 -86.00 4.74
N LEU A 330 -12.13 -86.60 4.88
CA LEU A 330 -11.52 -87.45 3.86
C LEU A 330 -12.30 -88.75 3.66
N THR A 331 -12.77 -89.40 4.73
CA THR A 331 -13.61 -90.60 4.64
C THR A 331 -15.00 -90.31 4.07
N LEU A 332 -15.59 -89.15 4.41
CA LEU A 332 -16.85 -88.72 3.79
C LEU A 332 -16.68 -88.47 2.29
N THR A 333 -15.57 -87.83 1.91
CA THR A 333 -15.27 -87.55 0.49
C THR A 333 -15.03 -88.84 -0.29
N SER A 334 -14.31 -89.82 0.28
CA SER A 334 -14.12 -91.11 -0.37
C SER A 334 -15.42 -91.91 -0.47
N LEU A 335 -16.29 -91.86 0.54
CA LEU A 335 -17.61 -92.48 0.50
C LEU A 335 -18.51 -91.85 -0.58
N LEU A 336 -18.52 -90.52 -0.69
CA LEU A 336 -19.23 -89.82 -1.77
C LEU A 336 -18.67 -90.20 -3.13
N LEU A 337 -17.35 -90.31 -3.28
CA LEU A 337 -16.71 -90.70 -4.54
C LEU A 337 -17.09 -92.15 -4.93
N VAL A 338 -17.11 -93.07 -3.98
CA VAL A 338 -17.57 -94.46 -4.19
C VAL A 338 -19.06 -94.51 -4.50
N SER A 339 -19.88 -93.68 -3.84
CA SER A 339 -21.32 -93.57 -4.12
C SER A 339 -21.58 -93.06 -5.53
N VAL A 340 -20.85 -92.04 -5.97
CA VAL A 340 -20.91 -91.52 -7.35
C VAL A 340 -20.44 -92.57 -8.35
N SER A 341 -19.41 -93.37 -8.03
CA SER A 341 -18.95 -94.49 -8.85
C SER A 341 -19.97 -95.64 -8.94
N SER A 342 -20.65 -95.95 -7.83
CA SER A 342 -21.73 -96.93 -7.75
C SER A 342 -22.96 -96.48 -8.56
N ILE A 343 -23.29 -95.19 -8.52
CA ILE A 343 -24.35 -94.59 -9.34
C ILE A 343 -23.94 -94.52 -10.82
N CYS A 344 -22.66 -94.30 -11.12
CA CYS A 344 -22.11 -94.29 -12.49
C CYS A 344 -22.01 -95.69 -13.13
N SER A 345 -22.04 -96.77 -12.34
CA SER A 345 -21.99 -98.14 -12.84
C SER A 345 -23.36 -98.78 -13.05
N LEU A 346 -24.46 -98.08 -12.75
CA LEU A 346 -25.81 -98.48 -13.16
C LEU A 346 -26.10 -98.03 -14.60
N PRO A 347 -26.36 -98.94 -15.55
CA PRO A 347 -26.83 -98.55 -16.87
C PRO A 347 -28.34 -98.28 -16.80
N LEU A 348 -28.75 -97.06 -16.44
CA LEU A 348 -30.09 -96.58 -16.79
C LEU A 348 -30.09 -95.14 -17.32
N PRO A 349 -30.61 -94.92 -18.54
CA PRO A 349 -30.69 -93.60 -19.16
C PRO A 349 -31.98 -92.89 -18.69
N LEU A 350 -31.96 -91.56 -18.75
CA LEU A 350 -33.12 -90.64 -18.85
C LEU A 350 -33.58 -89.78 -17.66
N PHE A 351 -33.19 -89.98 -16.39
CA PHE A 351 -33.69 -89.09 -15.30
C PHE A 351 -32.73 -88.00 -14.77
N HIS A 352 -31.45 -87.99 -15.19
CA HIS A 352 -30.48 -87.07 -14.57
C HIS A 352 -30.39 -85.66 -15.18
N SER A 353 -30.85 -85.43 -16.41
CA SER A 353 -30.78 -84.09 -17.02
C SER A 353 -31.89 -83.17 -16.48
N ARG A 354 -33.15 -83.64 -16.49
CA ARG A 354 -34.31 -82.83 -16.11
C ARG A 354 -34.35 -82.52 -14.61
N LEU A 355 -33.98 -83.48 -13.75
CA LEU A 355 -33.96 -83.29 -12.30
C LEU A 355 -32.83 -82.34 -11.87
N ARG A 356 -31.62 -82.48 -12.44
CA ARG A 356 -30.48 -81.59 -12.12
C ARG A 356 -30.76 -80.14 -12.54
N THR A 357 -31.39 -79.93 -13.70
CA THR A 357 -31.79 -78.58 -14.11
C THR A 357 -32.85 -78.01 -13.16
N CYS A 358 -33.82 -78.82 -12.72
CA CYS A 358 -34.87 -78.37 -11.80
C CYS A 358 -34.31 -78.00 -10.42
N THR A 359 -33.41 -78.81 -9.85
CA THR A 359 -32.77 -78.52 -8.56
C THR A 359 -31.87 -77.28 -8.63
N ALA A 360 -31.11 -77.12 -9.72
CA ALA A 360 -30.28 -75.92 -9.93
C ALA A 360 -31.14 -74.64 -10.04
N LEU A 361 -32.28 -74.69 -10.72
CA LEU A 361 -33.21 -73.56 -10.83
C LEU A 361 -33.84 -73.19 -9.48
N VAL A 362 -34.21 -74.19 -8.66
CA VAL A 362 -34.74 -73.94 -7.30
C VAL A 362 -33.68 -73.30 -6.40
N LEU A 363 -32.43 -73.78 -6.45
CA LEU A 363 -31.33 -73.19 -5.66
C LEU A 363 -30.98 -71.77 -6.11
N LEU A 364 -30.99 -71.50 -7.42
CA LEU A 364 -30.81 -70.15 -7.96
C LEU A 364 -31.96 -69.21 -7.54
N GLY A 365 -33.20 -69.68 -7.58
CA GLY A 365 -34.37 -68.92 -7.13
C GLY A 365 -34.31 -68.58 -5.63
N LEU A 366 -33.95 -69.55 -4.79
CA LEU A 366 -33.77 -69.33 -3.35
C LEU A 366 -32.60 -68.38 -3.05
N GLY A 367 -31.49 -68.48 -3.79
CA GLY A 367 -30.35 -67.58 -3.69
C GLY A 367 -30.72 -66.13 -4.05
N ALA A 368 -31.49 -65.93 -5.12
CA ALA A 368 -31.97 -64.61 -5.53
C ALA A 368 -32.90 -63.99 -4.48
N LEU A 369 -33.80 -64.77 -3.89
CA LEU A 369 -34.69 -64.32 -2.81
C LEU A 369 -33.90 -63.93 -1.55
N ALA A 370 -32.88 -64.72 -1.18
CA ALA A 370 -32.02 -64.40 -0.04
C ALA A 370 -31.19 -63.12 -0.27
N TRP A 371 -30.70 -62.91 -1.50
CA TRP A 371 -30.00 -61.70 -1.90
C TRP A 371 -30.91 -60.47 -1.83
N GLN A 372 -32.12 -60.57 -2.37
CA GLN A 372 -33.11 -59.49 -2.33
C GLN A 372 -33.54 -59.15 -0.90
N LYS A 373 -33.68 -60.15 -0.02
CA LYS A 373 -34.02 -59.94 1.40
C LYS A 373 -32.86 -59.31 2.18
N ARG A 374 -31.60 -59.56 1.81
CA ARG A 374 -30.42 -58.95 2.43
C ARG A 374 -30.28 -57.46 2.09
N HIS A 375 -30.67 -57.05 0.89
CA HIS A 375 -30.66 -55.63 0.49
C HIS A 375 -31.82 -54.81 1.07
N ALA A 376 -32.89 -55.47 1.55
CA ALA A 376 -34.03 -54.83 2.19
C ALA A 376 -33.88 -54.63 3.72
N ILE A 377 -32.73 -54.99 4.32
CA ILE A 377 -32.41 -54.66 5.71
C ILE A 377 -31.69 -53.31 5.70
N PRO A 378 -32.35 -52.19 6.07
CA PRO A 378 -31.64 -50.94 6.27
C PRO A 378 -30.69 -51.12 7.45
N THR A 379 -29.56 -50.43 7.39
CA THR A 379 -28.47 -50.31 8.36
C THR A 379 -28.89 -49.76 9.74
N LEU A 380 -30.05 -50.16 10.28
CA LEU A 380 -30.62 -49.63 11.52
C LEU A 380 -30.21 -50.40 12.78
N ASN A 381 -29.60 -51.58 12.67
CA ASN A 381 -29.31 -52.45 13.84
C ASN A 381 -27.82 -52.62 14.18
N TRP A 382 -26.91 -51.76 13.72
CA TRP A 382 -25.52 -51.80 14.21
C TRP A 382 -25.33 -51.03 15.53
N GLN A 383 -26.20 -50.07 15.86
CA GLN A 383 -26.12 -49.29 17.10
C GLN A 383 -26.71 -49.98 18.35
N VAL A 384 -27.40 -51.12 18.20
CA VAL A 384 -28.01 -51.85 19.32
C VAL A 384 -27.04 -52.88 19.95
N TRP A 385 -25.92 -53.19 19.28
CA TRP A 385 -24.94 -54.18 19.75
C TRP A 385 -23.72 -53.60 20.47
N VAL A 386 -23.67 -52.29 20.72
CA VAL A 386 -22.63 -51.70 21.60
C VAL A 386 -23.10 -51.84 23.06
N PRO A 387 -22.39 -52.59 23.93
CA PRO A 387 -22.76 -52.72 25.33
C PRO A 387 -22.87 -51.36 26.01
N SER A 388 -23.95 -51.16 26.77
CA SER A 388 -24.33 -49.95 27.51
C SER A 388 -23.34 -49.48 28.60
N ARG A 389 -22.15 -50.10 28.71
CA ARG A 389 -21.09 -49.72 29.66
C ARG A 389 -20.30 -48.46 29.30
N TRP A 390 -20.43 -47.93 28.09
CA TRP A 390 -19.69 -46.73 27.64
C TRP A 390 -20.51 -45.44 27.62
N ARG A 391 -21.72 -45.43 28.20
CA ARG A 391 -22.64 -44.26 28.17
C ARG A 391 -22.68 -43.45 29.47
N LEU A 392 -21.76 -43.70 30.41
CA LEU A 392 -21.68 -43.04 31.72
C LEU A 392 -20.33 -42.33 31.88
N TYR A 393 -20.12 -41.22 31.16
CA TYR A 393 -19.27 -40.09 31.59
C TYR A 393 -19.35 -38.94 30.57
N SER A 394 -20.43 -38.16 30.59
CA SER A 394 -20.47 -36.82 29.99
C SER A 394 -21.73 -36.09 30.47
N LYS A 395 -21.83 -35.92 31.78
CA LYS A 395 -22.81 -35.01 32.36
C LYS A 395 -22.29 -34.50 33.68
N ASP A 396 -21.39 -33.52 33.60
CA ASP A 396 -21.19 -32.50 34.63
C ASP A 396 -20.40 -31.34 34.02
N SER A 397 -21.12 -30.24 33.72
CA SER A 397 -20.55 -28.90 33.60
C SER A 397 -21.70 -27.93 33.88
N ASN A 398 -21.85 -27.55 35.14
CA ASN A 398 -22.70 -26.41 35.52
C ASN A 398 -22.00 -25.10 35.08
N PRO A 399 -22.73 -24.09 34.58
CA PRO A 399 -22.18 -22.75 34.35
C PRO A 399 -22.03 -22.00 35.69
N PRO A 400 -21.06 -21.08 35.81
CA PRO A 400 -20.90 -20.25 37.01
C PRO A 400 -22.03 -19.22 37.13
N SER A 401 -22.47 -19.05 38.37
CA SER A 401 -23.47 -18.09 38.83
C SER A 401 -22.99 -16.65 38.68
N ASP A 402 -23.90 -15.77 38.26
CA ASP A 402 -23.81 -14.33 38.35
C ASP A 402 -23.78 -13.85 39.82
N GLY A 403 -22.96 -12.81 40.08
CA GLY A 403 -23.20 -11.70 41.01
C GLY A 403 -22.40 -11.67 42.32
N PRO A 404 -22.18 -10.47 42.93
CA PRO A 404 -22.54 -9.11 42.51
C PRO A 404 -21.39 -8.29 41.89
#